data_AF-A0A2W4NKT6-F1
#
_entry.id   AF-A0A2W4NKT6-F1
#
_cell.length_a   1.000
_cell.length_b   1.000
_cell.length_c   1.000
_cell.angle_alpha   90.00
_cell.angle_beta   90.00
_cell.angle_gamma   90.00
#
_symmetry.space_group_name_H-M   'P 1'
#
loop_
_entity.id
_entity.type
_entity.pdbx_description
1 polymer ?
#
loop_
_entity_poly.entity_id
_entity_poly.type
_entity_poly.pdbx_seq_one_letter_code
_entity_poly.pdbx_strand_id
1 'polypeptide(L)'
;MPFWRTRKGQDAIVTAAVYAVLLAGTAVVLLPFFWMLSTALKRPEEVYISPPIWIPSPPQFENFWTALTRVPFHIYAVNTAIIVAAVMIGTLLSCSFAAYGFARLRAPGKDLIFMMVLATLMLPGRGRPGPPPLM
;
A
#
# COMPACT_ATOMS: atom_id res chain seq x y z
N MET A 1 -8.51 44.93 -22.50
CA MET A 1 -8.89 44.27 -21.23
C MET A 1 -7.99 43.05 -21.03
N PRO A 2 -7.33 42.87 -19.87
CA PRO A 2 -6.45 41.73 -19.63
C PRO A 2 -7.22 40.39 -19.71
N PHE A 3 -6.71 39.43 -20.48
CA PHE A 3 -7.37 38.13 -20.75
C PHE A 3 -7.52 37.22 -19.50
N TRP A 4 -6.80 37.51 -18.42
CA TRP A 4 -6.81 36.78 -17.13
C TRP A 4 -8.11 36.86 -16.32
N ARG A 5 -9.08 37.71 -16.72
CA ARG A 5 -10.35 37.93 -15.99
C ARG A 5 -11.55 37.15 -16.57
N THR A 6 -11.33 36.35 -17.61
CA THR A 6 -12.39 35.49 -18.16
C THR A 6 -12.49 34.20 -17.37
N ARG A 7 -13.71 33.75 -17.05
CA ARG A 7 -13.97 32.49 -16.31
C ARG A 7 -13.17 31.30 -16.88
N LYS A 8 -13.08 31.20 -18.21
CA LYS A 8 -12.28 30.18 -18.92
C LYS A 8 -10.76 30.26 -18.67
N GLY A 9 -10.20 31.46 -18.51
CA GLY A 9 -8.77 31.65 -18.23
C GLY A 9 -8.42 31.33 -16.77
N GLN A 10 -9.32 31.64 -15.84
CA GLN A 10 -9.17 31.23 -14.44
C GLN A 10 -9.27 29.71 -14.28
N ASP A 11 -10.22 29.06 -14.96
CA ASP A 11 -10.37 27.61 -14.97
C ASP A 11 -9.08 26.93 -15.49
N ALA A 12 -8.49 27.44 -16.58
CA ALA A 12 -7.25 26.89 -17.15
C ALA A 12 -6.04 26.99 -16.20
N ILE A 13 -5.90 28.11 -15.47
CA ILE A 13 -4.81 28.30 -14.49
C ILE A 13 -5.00 27.36 -13.30
N VAL A 14 -6.23 27.21 -12.79
CA VAL A 14 -6.53 26.28 -11.70
C VAL A 14 -6.24 24.85 -12.14
N THR A 15 -6.66 24.45 -13.34
CA THR A 15 -6.35 23.12 -13.87
C THR A 15 -4.84 22.88 -14.01
N ALA A 16 -4.09 23.85 -14.53
CA ALA A 16 -2.63 23.74 -14.63
C ALA A 16 -1.95 23.61 -13.26
N ALA A 17 -2.40 24.39 -12.27
CA ALA A 17 -1.90 24.30 -10.90
C ALA A 17 -2.23 22.95 -10.25
N VAL A 18 -3.45 22.43 -10.44
CA VAL A 18 -3.86 21.10 -9.97
C VAL A 18 -2.97 20.02 -10.59
N TYR A 19 -2.75 20.05 -11.91
CA TYR A 19 -1.87 19.08 -12.56
C TYR A 19 -0.42 19.19 -12.08
N ALA A 20 0.11 20.38 -11.87
CA ALA A 20 1.45 20.56 -11.33
C ALA A 20 1.59 19.93 -9.94
N VAL A 21 0.61 20.15 -9.06
CA VAL A 21 0.58 19.53 -7.71
C VAL A 21 0.45 18.02 -7.80
N LEU A 22 -0.42 17.49 -8.67
CA LEU A 22 -0.58 16.06 -8.87
C LEU A 22 0.72 15.42 -9.38
N LEU A 23 1.38 16.03 -10.37
CA LEU A 23 2.66 15.53 -10.91
C LEU A 23 3.77 15.54 -9.86
N ALA A 24 3.85 16.61 -9.07
CA ALA A 24 4.81 16.69 -7.96
C ALA A 24 4.53 15.60 -6.91
N GLY A 25 3.27 15.41 -6.52
CA GLY A 25 2.85 14.35 -5.60
C GLY A 25 3.18 12.95 -6.14
N THR A 26 2.92 12.70 -7.42
CA THR A 26 3.28 11.45 -8.09
C THR A 26 4.80 11.21 -8.07
N ALA A 27 5.62 12.23 -8.36
CA ALA A 27 7.07 12.09 -8.35
C ALA A 27 7.59 11.70 -6.94
N VAL A 28 7.04 12.29 -5.88
CA VAL A 28 7.39 11.95 -4.49
C VAL A 28 7.00 10.51 -4.15
N VAL A 29 5.81 10.08 -4.54
CA VAL A 29 5.32 8.70 -4.30
C VAL A 29 6.13 7.68 -5.08
N LEU A 30 6.57 8.00 -6.31
CA LEU A 30 7.36 7.10 -7.15
C LEU A 30 8.84 6.99 -6.75
N LEU A 31 9.37 7.95 -6.00
CA LEU A 31 10.77 7.93 -5.56
C LEU A 31 11.17 6.62 -4.83
N PRO A 32 10.45 6.14 -3.80
CA PRO A 32 10.78 4.86 -3.17
C PRO A 32 10.65 3.66 -4.12
N PHE A 33 9.74 3.70 -5.11
CA PHE A 33 9.63 2.65 -6.13
C PHE A 33 10.82 2.65 -7.09
N PHE A 34 11.26 3.84 -7.51
CA PHE A 34 12.46 3.99 -8.31
C PHE A 34 13.69 3.47 -7.56
N TRP A 35 13.80 3.81 -6.28
CA TRP A 35 14.86 3.29 -5.41
C TRP A 35 14.80 1.76 -5.30
N MET A 36 13.62 1.19 -5.05
CA MET A 36 13.40 -0.26 -4.99
C MET A 36 13.85 -0.96 -6.28
N LEU A 37 13.44 -0.45 -7.44
CA LEU A 37 13.81 -1.02 -8.74
C LEU A 37 15.32 -0.91 -9.01
N SER A 38 15.92 0.24 -8.69
CA SER A 38 17.37 0.42 -8.77
C SER A 38 18.10 -0.59 -7.89
N THR A 39 17.67 -0.76 -6.63
CA THR A 39 18.29 -1.74 -5.72
C THR A 39 18.12 -3.18 -6.17
N ALA A 40 17.01 -3.53 -6.82
CA ALA A 40 16.79 -4.87 -7.38
C ALA A 40 17.79 -5.22 -8.50
N LEU A 41 18.33 -4.20 -9.19
CA LEU A 41 19.29 -4.33 -10.28
C LEU A 41 20.76 -4.16 -9.85
N LYS A 42 21.02 -3.89 -8.56
CA LYS A 42 22.38 -3.73 -8.02
C LYS A 42 23.04 -5.07 -7.70
N ARG A 43 24.37 -5.09 -7.67
CA ARG A 43 25.14 -6.17 -7.05
C ARG A 43 24.98 -6.10 -5.52
N PRO A 44 25.11 -7.23 -4.79
CA PRO A 44 25.01 -7.23 -3.32
C PRO A 44 25.97 -6.24 -2.64
N GLU A 45 27.17 -6.07 -3.21
CA GLU A 45 28.17 -5.12 -2.70
C GLU A 45 27.73 -3.65 -2.88
N GLU A 46 27.01 -3.34 -3.96
CA GLU A 46 26.59 -1.98 -4.33
C GLU A 46 25.34 -1.49 -3.57
N VAL A 47 24.68 -2.38 -2.81
CA VAL A 47 23.50 -2.02 -2.01
C VAL A 47 23.89 -1.18 -0.78
N TYR A 48 25.08 -1.43 -0.20
CA TYR A 48 25.50 -0.86 1.09
C TYR A 48 26.57 0.23 0.98
N ILE A 49 26.96 0.62 -0.23
CA ILE A 49 27.98 1.67 -0.44
C ILE A 49 27.43 3.07 -0.24
N SER A 50 28.31 3.96 0.23
CA SER A 50 28.08 5.40 0.37
C SER A 50 29.15 6.15 -0.46
N PRO A 51 28.79 7.01 -1.43
CA PRO A 51 27.45 7.47 -1.77
C PRO A 51 26.60 6.40 -2.48
N PRO A 52 25.26 6.44 -2.33
CA PRO A 52 24.40 5.43 -2.91
C PRO A 52 24.33 5.57 -4.44
N ILE A 53 24.49 4.45 -5.15
CA ILE A 53 24.35 4.41 -6.62
C ILE A 53 22.87 4.50 -6.99
N TRP A 54 22.47 5.48 -7.80
CA TRP A 54 21.07 5.62 -8.22
C TRP A 54 20.72 4.78 -9.46
N ILE A 55 21.68 4.56 -10.35
CA ILE A 55 21.51 3.74 -11.56
C ILE A 55 22.68 2.76 -11.62
N PRO A 56 22.46 1.45 -11.41
CA PRO A 56 23.53 0.45 -11.45
C PRO A 56 24.09 0.31 -12.87
N SER A 57 25.39 0.08 -12.97
CA SER A 57 26.10 -0.14 -14.24
C SER A 57 27.22 -1.16 -14.01
N PRO A 58 27.09 -2.41 -14.47
CA PRO A 58 26.02 -2.97 -15.31
C PRO A 58 24.76 -3.42 -14.52
N PRO A 59 23.55 -3.29 -15.09
CA PRO A 59 22.32 -3.76 -14.46
C PRO A 59 22.27 -5.29 -14.34
N GLN A 60 21.97 -5.79 -13.14
CA GLN A 60 21.93 -7.22 -12.81
C GLN A 60 20.51 -7.81 -12.97
N PHE A 61 20.10 -8.12 -14.20
CA PHE A 61 18.80 -8.76 -14.44
C PHE A 61 18.70 -10.19 -13.89
N GLU A 62 19.84 -10.86 -13.70
CA GLU A 62 19.91 -12.22 -13.14
C GLU A 62 19.34 -12.30 -11.70
N ASN A 63 19.35 -11.19 -10.97
CA ASN A 63 18.75 -11.09 -9.63
C ASN A 63 17.28 -11.52 -9.63
N PHE A 64 16.51 -11.21 -10.68
CA PHE A 64 15.10 -11.61 -10.79
C PHE A 64 14.95 -13.13 -10.96
N TRP A 65 15.74 -13.72 -11.86
CA TRP A 65 15.72 -15.17 -12.09
C TRP A 65 16.14 -15.93 -10.83
N THR A 66 17.21 -15.45 -10.21
CA THR A 66 17.75 -16.01 -8.98
C THR A 66 16.74 -15.88 -7.84
N ALA A 67 16.06 -14.74 -7.68
CA ALA A 67 15.04 -14.57 -6.66
C ALA A 67 13.85 -15.54 -6.83
N LEU A 68 13.42 -15.78 -8.08
CA LEU A 68 12.30 -16.68 -8.39
C LEU A 68 12.65 -18.17 -8.25
N THR A 69 13.92 -18.53 -8.38
CA THR A 69 14.40 -19.93 -8.35
C THR A 69 15.07 -20.34 -7.04
N ARG A 70 15.60 -19.39 -6.25
CA ARG A 70 16.22 -19.67 -4.94
C ARG A 70 15.27 -20.28 -3.92
N VAL A 71 13.99 -19.97 -4.04
CA VAL A 71 12.93 -20.50 -3.19
C VAL A 71 11.83 -21.08 -4.08
N PRO A 72 10.98 -21.98 -3.56
CA PRO A 72 9.80 -22.45 -4.28
C PRO A 72 8.74 -21.33 -4.35
N PHE A 73 9.05 -20.24 -5.07
CA PHE A 73 8.25 -19.02 -5.15
C PHE A 73 6.83 -19.33 -5.63
N HIS A 74 6.69 -20.25 -6.58
CA HIS A 74 5.39 -20.71 -7.08
C HIS A 74 4.50 -21.29 -5.98
N ILE A 75 5.07 -22.07 -5.05
CA ILE A 75 4.33 -22.63 -3.91
C ILE A 75 3.85 -21.51 -3.00
N TYR A 76 4.71 -20.54 -2.69
CA TYR A 76 4.34 -19.39 -1.86
C TYR A 76 3.26 -18.53 -2.53
N ALA A 77 3.41 -18.22 -3.82
CA ALA A 77 2.45 -17.45 -4.58
C ALA A 77 1.07 -18.13 -4.63
N VAL A 78 1.02 -19.43 -4.91
CA VAL A 78 -0.23 -20.20 -4.94
C VAL A 78 -0.85 -20.31 -3.55
N ASN A 79 -0.06 -20.61 -2.52
CA ASN A 79 -0.56 -20.68 -1.15
C ASN A 79 -1.17 -19.34 -0.70
N THR A 80 -0.47 -18.22 -0.94
CA THR A 80 -0.98 -16.89 -0.63
C THR A 80 -2.23 -16.59 -1.44
N ALA A 81 -2.28 -16.91 -2.73
CA ALA A 81 -3.46 -16.68 -3.56
C ALA A 81 -4.68 -17.47 -3.04
N ILE A 82 -4.50 -18.74 -2.68
CA ILE A 82 -5.57 -19.58 -2.11
C ILE A 82 -6.05 -19.00 -0.78
N ILE A 83 -5.13 -18.65 0.13
CA ILE A 83 -5.47 -18.10 1.45
C ILE A 83 -6.22 -16.78 1.28
N VAL A 84 -5.70 -15.84 0.47
CA VAL A 84 -6.32 -14.54 0.25
C VAL A 84 -7.70 -14.69 -0.40
N ALA A 85 -7.85 -15.55 -1.40
CA ALA A 85 -9.15 -15.80 -2.01
C ALA A 85 -10.17 -16.39 -1.01
N ALA A 86 -9.76 -17.39 -0.22
CA ALA A 86 -10.61 -18.00 0.78
C ALA A 86 -11.03 -17.00 1.87
N VAL A 87 -10.07 -16.21 2.39
CA VAL A 87 -10.34 -15.16 3.37
C VAL A 87 -11.26 -14.10 2.78
N MET A 88 -11.01 -13.65 1.55
CA MET A 88 -11.83 -12.63 0.90
C MET A 88 -13.29 -13.10 0.75
N ILE A 89 -13.51 -14.32 0.28
CA ILE A 89 -14.87 -14.89 0.15
C ILE A 89 -15.52 -15.03 1.53
N GLY A 90 -14.82 -15.62 2.50
CA GLY A 90 -15.32 -15.79 3.85
C GLY A 90 -15.70 -14.46 4.51
N THR A 91 -14.80 -13.48 4.46
CA THR A 91 -15.04 -12.14 4.99
C THR A 91 -16.18 -11.44 4.27
N LEU A 92 -16.24 -11.48 2.94
CA LEU A 92 -17.33 -10.85 2.19
C LEU A 92 -18.69 -11.43 2.57
N LEU A 93 -18.81 -12.76 2.65
CA LEU A 93 -20.06 -13.42 3.03
C LEU A 93 -20.43 -13.09 4.47
N SER A 94 -19.49 -13.23 5.42
CA SER A 94 -19.74 -12.94 6.83
C SER A 94 -20.12 -11.48 7.06
N CYS A 95 -19.39 -10.53 6.48
CA CYS A 95 -19.67 -9.10 6.60
C CYS A 95 -21.00 -8.73 5.93
N SER A 96 -21.32 -9.32 4.77
CA SER A 96 -22.59 -9.06 4.07
C SER A 96 -23.79 -9.54 4.90
N PHE A 97 -23.73 -10.75 5.47
CA PHE A 97 -24.81 -11.25 6.34
C PHE A 97 -24.93 -10.46 7.63
N ALA A 98 -23.82 -10.12 8.28
CA ALA A 98 -23.83 -9.29 9.49
C ALA A 98 -24.44 -7.90 9.20
N ALA A 99 -23.98 -7.23 8.13
CA ALA A 99 -24.49 -5.91 7.73
C ALA A 99 -25.99 -5.97 7.38
N TYR A 100 -26.43 -7.00 6.66
CA TYR A 100 -27.86 -7.20 6.35
C TYR A 100 -28.70 -7.36 7.62
N GLY A 101 -28.22 -8.15 8.59
CA GLY A 101 -28.85 -8.34 9.89
C GLY A 101 -29.04 -7.01 10.64
N PHE A 102 -28.00 -6.19 10.71
CA PHE A 102 -28.09 -4.87 11.35
C PHE A 102 -28.97 -3.87 10.59
N ALA A 103 -28.98 -3.91 9.26
CA ALA A 103 -29.68 -2.93 8.43
C ALA A 103 -31.18 -3.21 8.26
N ARG A 104 -31.58 -4.49 8.16
CA ARG A 104 -32.97 -4.87 7.83
C ARG A 104 -33.72 -5.56 8.96
N LEU A 105 -33.06 -6.25 9.89
CA LEU A 105 -33.74 -6.98 10.96
C LEU A 105 -33.86 -6.10 12.21
N ARG A 106 -35.06 -6.05 12.79
CA ARG A 106 -35.31 -5.39 14.09
C ARG A 106 -35.15 -6.42 15.20
N ALA A 107 -33.91 -6.65 15.63
CA ALA A 107 -33.59 -7.57 16.73
C ALA A 107 -33.41 -6.83 18.07
N PRO A 108 -33.91 -7.37 19.20
CA PRO A 108 -33.63 -6.82 20.52
C PRO A 108 -32.14 -6.99 20.85
N GLY A 109 -31.49 -5.93 21.35
CA GLY A 109 -30.05 -5.94 21.72
C GLY A 109 -29.05 -5.60 20.60
N LYS A 110 -29.52 -5.27 19.38
CA LYS A 110 -28.66 -4.93 18.24
C LYS A 110 -27.66 -3.79 18.53
N ASP A 111 -28.07 -2.79 19.31
CA ASP A 111 -27.26 -1.61 19.58
C ASP A 111 -26.09 -1.94 20.54
N LEU A 112 -26.30 -2.88 21.48
CA LEU A 112 -25.25 -3.38 22.36
C LEU A 112 -24.19 -4.17 21.58
N ILE A 113 -24.63 -5.05 20.67
CA ILE A 113 -23.70 -5.81 19.82
C ILE A 113 -22.93 -4.88 18.90
N PHE A 114 -23.60 -3.87 18.32
CA PHE A 114 -22.93 -2.86 17.50
C PHE A 114 -21.88 -2.07 18.29
N MET A 115 -22.19 -1.65 19.52
CA MET A 115 -21.20 -0.99 20.40
C MET A 115 -20.01 -1.90 20.70
N MET A 116 -20.22 -3.20 20.97
CA MET A 116 -19.11 -4.13 21.19
C MET A 116 -18.21 -4.26 19.97
N VAL A 117 -18.77 -4.31 18.75
CA VAL A 117 -17.99 -4.34 17.50
C VAL A 117 -17.19 -3.04 17.32
N LEU A 118 -17.77 -1.87 17.62
CA LEU A 118 -17.01 -0.63 17.57
C LEU A 118 -15.89 -0.59 18.62
N ALA A 119 -16.15 -1.09 19.83
CA ALA A 119 -15.16 -1.16 20.89
C ALA A 119 -13.95 -2.03 20.50
N THR A 120 -14.17 -3.15 19.79
CA THR A 120 -13.07 -4.01 19.33
C THR A 120 -12.24 -3.37 18.22
N LEU A 121 -12.82 -2.53 17.37
CA LEU A 121 -12.09 -1.76 16.35
C LEU A 121 -11.23 -0.65 16.95
N MET A 122 -11.59 -0.13 18.13
CA MET A 122 -10.87 0.94 18.82
C MET A 122 -9.73 0.45 19.72
N LEU A 123 -9.64 -0.85 19.99
CA LEU A 123 -8.52 -1.41 20.77
C LEU A 123 -7.23 -1.35 19.93
N PRO A 124 -6.25 -0.50 20.31
CA PRO A 124 -5.00 -0.43 19.57
C PRO A 124 -4.23 -1.75 19.68
N GLY A 125 -3.78 -2.27 18.54
CA GLY A 125 -2.97 -3.48 18.47
C GLY A 125 -1.71 -3.36 19.31
N ARG A 126 -1.36 -4.44 20.02
CA ARG A 126 -0.26 -4.50 21.00
C ARG A 126 1.05 -3.97 20.42
N GLY A 127 1.48 -2.79 20.89
CA GLY A 127 2.82 -2.26 20.64
C GLY A 127 3.86 -3.19 21.26
N ARG A 128 4.65 -3.85 20.42
CA ARG A 128 5.77 -4.68 20.87
C ARG A 128 6.82 -3.76 21.51
N PRO A 129 7.21 -3.95 22.79
CA PRO A 129 8.33 -3.21 23.36
C PRO A 129 9.59 -3.54 22.55
N GLY A 130 10.35 -2.50 22.20
CA GLY A 130 11.60 -2.64 21.46
C GLY A 130 12.57 -3.59 22.18
N PRO A 131 13.46 -4.26 21.44
CA PRO A 131 14.48 -5.11 22.06
C PRO A 131 15.30 -4.27 23.06
N PRO A 132 15.70 -4.84 24.21
CA PRO A 132 16.54 -4.12 25.16
C PRO A 132 17.84 -3.68 24.48
N PRO A 133 18.37 -2.48 24.81
CA PRO A 133 19.67 -2.05 24.29
C PRO A 133 20.72 -3.08 24.70
N LEU A 134 21.50 -3.53 23.72
CA LEU A 134 22.64 -4.41 23.98
C LEU A 134 23.67 -3.60 24.78
N MET A 135 23.89 -4.01 26.04
CA MET A 135 25.06 -3.61 26.83
C MET A 135 26.26 -4.47 26.43
#